data_AF-A0A535HF90-F1
#
_entry.id   AF-A0A535HF90-F1
#
_cell.length_a   1.000
_cell.length_b   1.000
_cell.length_c   1.000
_cell.angle_alpha   90.00
_cell.angle_beta   90.00
_cell.angle_gamma   90.00
#
_symmetry.space_group_name_H-M   'P 1'
#
loop_
_entity.id
_entity.type
_entity.pdbx_description
1 polymer ?
#
loop_
_entity_poly.entity_id
_entity_poly.type
_entity_poly.pdbx_seq_one_letter_code
_entity_poly.pdbx_strand_id
1 'polypeptide(L)'
;ECRREVVEAADLYGSTEYIIQQIEKAPAGSQWAVATEINLVHRLAKEHPEQFIFCLDPIVCPCSTMYRIHPAYLAWVLEGLVQDQVINQVSVDEEIAHWARVALERMLSL
;
A
#
# COMPACT_ATOMS: atom_id res chain seq x y z
N GLU A 1 3.09 -11.77 4.19
CA GLU A 1 3.24 -11.62 2.72
C GLU A 1 4.64 -12.01 2.25
N CYS A 2 5.70 -11.52 2.91
CA CYS A 2 7.05 -12.04 2.70
C CYS A 2 7.18 -13.52 3.06
N ARG A 3 8.19 -14.18 2.49
CA ARG A 3 8.56 -15.56 2.87
C ARG A 3 9.00 -15.62 4.32
N ARG A 4 8.78 -16.76 4.96
CA ARG A 4 9.03 -16.95 6.39
C ARG A 4 10.49 -16.66 6.77
N GLU A 5 11.43 -17.14 5.97
CA GLU A 5 12.87 -16.95 6.20
C GLU A 5 13.28 -15.46 6.18
N VAL A 6 12.59 -14.63 5.39
CA VAL A 6 12.82 -13.18 5.35
C VAL A 6 12.27 -12.52 6.61
N VAL A 7 11.08 -12.94 7.05
CA VAL A 7 10.44 -12.41 8.28
C VAL A 7 11.27 -12.77 9.52
N GLU A 8 11.80 -13.99 9.59
CA GLU A 8 12.65 -14.44 10.71
C GLU A 8 14.00 -13.71 10.77
N ALA A 9 14.50 -13.21 9.63
CA ALA A 9 15.75 -12.44 9.56
C ALA A 9 15.55 -10.93 9.73
N ALA A 10 14.31 -10.43 9.73
CA ALA A 10 14.03 -8.99 9.80
C ALA A 10 14.08 -8.48 11.25
N ASP A 11 14.66 -7.28 11.44
CA ASP A 11 14.64 -6.60 12.74
C ASP A 11 13.21 -6.29 13.19
N LEU A 12 12.35 -5.95 12.23
CA LEU A 12 10.95 -5.57 12.43
C LEU A 12 10.10 -6.14 11.28
N TYR A 13 8.87 -6.55 11.57
CA TYR A 13 7.92 -7.03 10.57
C TYR A 13 6.49 -6.59 10.90
N GLY A 14 5.74 -6.15 9.89
CA GLY A 14 4.39 -5.65 10.06
C GLY A 14 3.77 -5.16 8.76
N SER A 15 2.60 -4.51 8.86
CA SER A 15 1.94 -3.88 7.73
C SER A 15 2.71 -2.68 7.20
N THR A 16 2.30 -2.15 6.04
CA THR A 16 2.83 -0.89 5.50
C THR A 16 2.67 0.27 6.48
N GLU A 17 1.53 0.35 7.18
CA GLU A 17 1.29 1.34 8.24
C GLU A 17 2.28 1.19 9.39
N TYR A 18 2.55 -0.03 9.83
CA TYR A 18 3.55 -0.27 10.87
C TYR A 18 4.94 0.21 10.44
N ILE A 19 5.34 -0.09 9.21
CA ILE A 19 6.63 0.36 8.64
C ILE A 19 6.73 1.89 8.65
N ILE A 20 5.69 2.59 8.17
CA ILE A 20 5.62 4.06 8.16
C ILE A 20 5.87 4.60 9.57
N GLN A 21 5.12 4.10 10.56
CA GLN A 21 5.23 4.57 11.94
C GLN A 21 6.60 4.32 12.57
N GLN A 22 7.29 3.23 12.21
CA GLN A 22 8.64 2.96 12.73
C GLN A 22 9.66 3.94 12.15
N ILE A 23 9.56 4.24 10.86
CA ILE A 23 10.43 5.18 10.15
C ILE A 23 10.20 6.62 10.66
N GLU A 24 8.96 7.05 10.82
CA GLU A 24 8.62 8.37 11.36
C GLU A 24 9.17 8.60 12.79
N LYS A 25 9.25 7.54 13.60
CA LYS A 25 9.77 7.59 14.98
C LYS A 25 11.29 7.40 15.05
N ALA A 26 11.93 7.06 13.94
CA ALA A 26 13.34 6.73 13.92
C ALA A 26 14.22 8.00 14.01
N PRO A 27 15.39 7.91 14.66
CA PRO A 27 16.30 9.03 14.70
C PRO A 27 16.86 9.35 13.31
N ALA A 28 17.19 10.63 13.09
CA ALA A 28 17.92 11.07 11.90
C ALA A 28 19.26 10.32 11.77
N GLY A 29 19.66 10.04 10.53
CA GLY A 29 20.85 9.24 10.20
C GLY A 29 20.67 7.73 10.32
N SER A 30 19.48 7.25 10.70
CA SER A 30 19.15 5.82 10.68
C SER A 30 19.10 5.26 9.26
N GLN A 31 19.29 3.95 9.13
CA GLN A 31 19.31 3.24 7.85
C GLN A 31 18.24 2.15 7.84
N TRP A 32 17.48 2.08 6.75
CA TRP A 32 16.30 1.23 6.62
C TRP A 32 16.32 0.49 5.28
N ALA A 33 16.39 -0.84 5.35
CA ALA A 33 16.16 -1.73 4.22
C ALA A 33 14.70 -2.21 4.28
N VAL A 34 13.86 -1.77 3.34
CA VAL A 34 12.40 -2.01 3.41
C VAL A 34 11.97 -3.02 2.36
N ALA A 35 11.34 -4.10 2.81
CA ALA A 35 10.88 -5.22 1.98
C ALA A 35 9.36 -5.15 1.73
N THR A 36 8.93 -4.18 0.93
CA THR A 36 7.53 -4.00 0.51
C THR A 36 7.47 -3.38 -0.89
N GLU A 37 6.28 -3.00 -1.33
CA GLU A 37 6.07 -2.37 -2.64
C GLU A 37 6.92 -1.10 -2.81
N ILE A 38 7.58 -0.97 -3.96
CA ILE A 38 8.63 0.02 -4.22
C ILE A 38 8.15 1.47 -4.11
N ASN A 39 6.90 1.77 -4.48
CA ASN A 39 6.39 3.14 -4.44
C ASN A 39 6.28 3.65 -3.00
N LEU A 40 5.94 2.78 -2.05
CA LEU A 40 5.96 3.14 -0.64
C LEU A 40 7.39 3.45 -0.18
N VAL A 41 8.36 2.62 -0.54
CA VAL A 41 9.76 2.81 -0.15
C VAL A 41 10.32 4.12 -0.72
N HIS A 42 10.08 4.39 -2.01
CA HIS A 42 10.49 5.65 -2.64
C HIS A 42 9.80 6.86 -2.04
N ARG A 43 8.50 6.75 -1.71
CA ARG A 43 7.78 7.83 -1.02
C ARG A 43 8.41 8.14 0.33
N LEU A 44 8.66 7.12 1.14
CA LEU A 44 9.29 7.27 2.45
C LEU A 44 10.69 7.87 2.35
N ALA A 45 11.52 7.40 1.40
CA ALA A 45 12.85 7.97 1.16
C ALA A 45 12.81 9.46 0.77
N LYS A 46 11.75 9.90 0.08
CA LYS A 46 11.54 11.30 -0.30
C LYS A 46 11.00 12.15 0.86
N GLU A 47 10.11 11.58 1.68
CA GLU A 47 9.46 12.26 2.81
C GLU A 47 10.37 12.35 4.04
N HIS A 48 11.33 11.43 4.19
CA HIS A 48 12.29 11.35 5.29
C HIS A 48 13.76 11.43 4.80
N PRO A 49 14.19 12.55 4.19
CA PRO A 49 15.53 12.69 3.62
C PRO A 49 16.66 12.65 4.67
N GLU A 50 16.32 12.82 5.95
CA GLU A 50 17.25 12.71 7.08
C GLU A 50 17.65 11.26 7.40
N GLN A 51 16.98 10.28 6.81
CA GLN A 51 17.23 8.86 6.99
C GLN A 51 17.65 8.22 5.64
N PHE A 52 18.41 7.14 5.69
CA PHE A 52 18.76 6.38 4.49
C PHE A 52 17.79 5.21 4.31
N ILE A 53 16.86 5.34 3.36
CA ILE A 53 15.79 4.36 3.11
C ILE A 53 15.96 3.79 1.71
N PHE A 54 16.03 2.47 1.60
CA PHE A 54 16.16 1.78 0.32
C PHE A 54 15.33 0.50 0.26
N CYS A 55 15.04 0.05 -0.97
CA CYS A 55 14.29 -1.19 -1.18
C CYS A 55 15.22 -2.39 -0.99
N LEU A 56 14.79 -3.37 -0.19
CA LEU A 56 15.57 -4.58 0.05
C LEU A 56 15.72 -5.43 -1.23
N ASP A 57 14.74 -5.38 -2.14
CA ASP A 57 14.76 -6.14 -3.39
C ASP A 57 15.56 -5.38 -4.49
N PRO A 58 16.69 -5.94 -4.97
CA PRO A 58 17.51 -5.30 -6.00
C PRO A 58 16.87 -5.31 -7.40
N ILE A 59 15.87 -6.17 -7.62
CA ILE A 59 15.21 -6.33 -8.93
C ILE A 59 14.03 -5.37 -9.07
N VAL A 60 13.56 -4.77 -7.97
CA VAL A 60 12.35 -3.93 -7.88
C VAL A 60 11.14 -4.70 -8.43
N CYS A 61 10.28 -5.19 -7.55
CA CYS A 61 9.05 -5.87 -7.95
C CYS A 61 7.85 -4.89 -7.87
N PRO A 62 7.51 -4.18 -8.96
CA PRO A 62 6.33 -3.33 -8.97
C PRO A 62 5.08 -4.19 -8.92
N CYS A 63 4.10 -3.78 -8.12
CA CYS A 63 2.78 -4.40 -8.17
C CYS A 63 2.09 -4.03 -9.49
N SER A 64 2.19 -4.92 -10.50
CA SER A 64 1.73 -4.64 -11.87
C SER A 64 0.27 -4.20 -11.97
N THR A 65 -0.59 -4.63 -11.04
CA THR A 65 -1.99 -4.20 -10.96
C THR A 65 -2.14 -2.79 -10.39
N MET A 66 -1.31 -2.39 -9.41
CA MET A 66 -1.30 -1.01 -8.91
C MET A 66 -0.87 -0.02 -10.01
N TYR A 67 0.08 -0.41 -10.86
CA TYR A 67 0.53 0.38 -12.02
C TYR A 67 -0.53 0.59 -13.11
N ARG A 68 -1.69 -0.10 -13.03
CA ARG A 68 -2.81 0.15 -13.95
C ARG A 68 -3.55 1.44 -13.64
N ILE A 69 -3.37 2.02 -12.45
CA ILE A 69 -3.95 3.31 -12.10
C ILE A 69 -3.09 4.41 -12.73
N HIS A 70 -3.55 4.92 -13.88
CA HIS A 70 -2.86 5.95 -14.64
C HIS A 70 -3.60 7.31 -14.53
N PRO A 71 -2.89 8.45 -14.45
CA PRO A 71 -3.53 9.77 -14.35
C PRO A 71 -4.56 10.06 -15.44
N ALA A 72 -4.33 9.58 -16.67
CA ALA A 72 -5.30 9.72 -17.77
C ALA A 72 -6.62 8.98 -17.51
N TYR A 73 -6.59 7.79 -16.90
CA TYR A 73 -7.81 7.05 -16.56
C TYR A 73 -8.53 7.69 -15.38
N LEU A 74 -7.78 8.24 -14.42
CA LEU A 74 -8.35 9.03 -13.33
C LEU A 74 -9.05 10.28 -13.88
N ALA A 75 -8.40 11.05 -14.75
CA ALA A 75 -8.99 12.22 -15.40
C ALA A 75 -10.27 11.84 -16.16
N TRP A 76 -10.23 10.78 -16.96
CA TRP A 76 -11.39 10.28 -17.71
C TRP A 76 -12.58 9.94 -16.80
N VAL A 77 -12.34 9.24 -15.68
CA VAL A 77 -13.40 8.92 -14.71
C VAL A 77 -13.97 10.20 -14.08
N LEU A 78 -13.11 11.15 -13.69
CA LEU A 78 -13.54 12.41 -13.08
C LEU A 78 -14.33 13.30 -14.06
N GLU A 79 -13.91 13.38 -15.32
CA GLU A 79 -14.63 14.10 -16.38
C GLU A 79 -16.01 13.50 -16.63
N GLY A 80 -16.12 12.16 -16.62
CA GLY A 80 -17.40 11.48 -16.69
C GLY A 80 -18.34 11.89 -15.56
N LEU A 81 -17.83 11.95 -14.32
CA LEU A 81 -18.64 12.36 -13.16
C LEU A 81 -19.15 13.82 -13.29
N VAL A 82 -18.36 14.73 -13.86
CA VAL A 82 -18.80 16.11 -14.15
C VAL A 82 -19.94 16.16 -15.18
N GLN A 83 -20.01 15.16 -16.06
CA GLN A 83 -21.05 15.01 -17.08
C GLN A 83 -22.20 14.09 -16.63
N ASP A 84 -22.34 13.85 -15.32
CA ASP A 84 -23.33 12.92 -14.75
C ASP A 84 -23.21 11.46 -15.28
N GLN A 85 -22.03 11.07 -15.77
CA GLN A 85 -21.72 9.73 -16.24
C GLN A 85 -20.87 8.97 -15.22
N VAL A 86 -21.39 7.85 -14.70
CA VAL A 86 -20.64 6.95 -13.80
C VAL A 86 -19.93 5.86 -14.60
N ILE A 87 -18.60 5.88 -14.59
CA ILE A 87 -17.76 4.92 -15.31
C ILE A 87 -17.27 3.83 -14.35
N ASN A 88 -17.41 2.56 -14.73
CA ASN A 88 -16.90 1.39 -13.99
C ASN A 88 -17.31 1.36 -12.51
N GLN A 89 -18.57 1.69 -12.21
CA GLN A 89 -19.10 1.63 -10.84
C GLN A 89 -18.89 0.23 -10.27
N VAL A 90 -18.15 0.15 -9.16
CA VAL A 90 -17.99 -1.10 -8.43
C VAL A 90 -19.34 -1.45 -7.81
N SER A 91 -19.88 -2.60 -8.21
CA SER A 91 -21.07 -3.19 -7.63
C SER A 91 -20.77 -4.63 -7.22
N VAL A 92 -21.43 -5.07 -6.16
CA VAL A 92 -21.29 -6.42 -5.61
C VAL A 92 -22.70 -6.94 -5.40
N ASP A 93 -22.91 -8.21 -5.70
CA ASP A 93 -24.18 -8.89 -5.44
C ASP A 93 -24.59 -8.75 -3.96
N GLU A 94 -25.88 -8.57 -3.70
CA GLU A 94 -26.39 -8.26 -2.36
C GLU A 94 -26.08 -9.36 -1.35
N GLU A 95 -26.19 -10.63 -1.75
CA GLU A 95 -25.88 -11.76 -0.87
C GLU A 95 -24.39 -11.80 -0.53
N ILE A 96 -23.53 -11.57 -1.53
CA ILE A 96 -22.07 -11.50 -1.33
C ILE A 96 -21.72 -10.32 -0.41
N ALA A 97 -22.29 -9.15 -0.66
CA ALA A 97 -22.04 -7.95 0.14
C ALA A 97 -22.49 -8.13 1.60
N HIS A 98 -23.61 -8.80 1.84
CA HIS A 98 -24.10 -9.11 3.17
C HIS A 98 -23.09 -9.93 3.97
N TRP A 99 -22.67 -11.08 3.44
CA TRP A 99 -21.76 -11.97 4.16
C TRP A 99 -20.34 -11.42 4.29
N ALA A 100 -19.86 -10.69 3.28
CA ALA A 100 -18.58 -9.97 3.35
C ALA A 100 -18.59 -8.90 4.46
N ARG A 101 -19.71 -8.16 4.61
CA ARG A 101 -19.86 -7.15 5.66
C ARG A 101 -19.85 -7.77 7.05
N VAL A 102 -20.54 -8.89 7.26
CA VAL A 102 -20.52 -9.60 8.56
C VAL A 102 -19.10 -10.02 8.95
N ALA A 103 -18.30 -10.53 8.01
CA ALA A 103 -16.90 -10.89 8.27
C ALA A 103 -16.05 -9.65 8.62
N LEU A 104 -16.24 -8.55 7.90
CA LEU A 104 -15.54 -7.29 8.13
C LEU A 104 -15.89 -6.67 9.49
N GLU A 105 -17.18 -6.62 9.84
CA GLU A 105 -17.65 -6.09 11.14
C GLU A 105 -17.08 -6.88 12.31
N ARG A 106 -17.02 -8.22 12.19
CA ARG A 106 -16.37 -9.06 13.20
C ARG A 106 -14.90 -8.72 13.36
N MET A 107 -14.16 -8.56 12.26
CA MET A 107 -12.74 -8.17 12.29
C MET A 107 -12.53 -6.82 12.99
N LEU A 108 -13.40 -5.83 12.73
CA LEU A 108 -13.28 -4.48 13.29
C LEU A 108 -13.75 -4.38 14.75
N SER A 109 -14.55 -5.33 15.23
CA SER A 109 -15.05 -5.36 16.61
C SER A 109 -14.10 -6.01 17.62
N LEU A 110 -12.98 -6.55 17.15
CA LEU A 110 -11.90 -7.16 17.95
C LEU A 110 -10.84 -6.12 18.29
#